data_AF-A0A0V0X4A9-F1
#
_entry.id   AF-A0A0V0X4A9-F1
#
_cell.length_a   1.000
_cell.length_b   1.000
_cell.length_c   1.000
_cell.angle_alpha   90.00
_cell.angle_beta   90.00
_cell.angle_gamma   90.00
#
_symmetry.space_group_name_H-M   'P 1'
#
loop_
_entity.id
_entity.type
_entity.pdbx_description
1 polymer ?
#
loop_
_entity_poly.entity_id
_entity_poly.type
_entity_poly.pdbx_seq_one_letter_code
_entity_poly.pdbx_strand_id
1 'polypeptide(L)'
;MDYFEKFTSQANHKLLYSLLDVTQHTVMPLLLFGLSQRMVTLLITVSEIFYLKFFALFQYRSVFFLIISRIKNCVLLANMDVMDFLEKRVRSRLSQIQFTPFASITFDQYYEAVKSFLWIQNPENVDKKTLAKWRKSVEHFLAKDEVRKIFKKQFEINNTVGDLKLLLQLILSSLDDCCNNLSDALTSAWDLISEKHNYTLLQGLSVLEMVILMGTAMLEEINTNGDPVNFEIVCRRVRLFLNKHCQTIPRDRSYIWKAFQRLLERKIIVIAESTISKGNKPVQFQSIRLQVEPNDVRKLIKESSVPTALKHWAQCSDF
;
A
#
# COMPACT_ATOMS: atom_id res chain seq x y z
N MET A 1 -25.10 2.28 -2.14
CA MET A 1 -24.81 2.85 -3.47
C MET A 1 -23.36 2.53 -3.79
N ASP A 2 -23.14 1.43 -4.50
CA ASP A 2 -21.79 0.98 -4.84
C ASP A 2 -21.29 1.74 -6.08
N TYR A 3 -19.98 1.98 -6.17
CA TYR A 3 -19.35 2.81 -7.21
C TYR A 3 -19.90 4.24 -7.26
N PHE A 4 -19.88 4.91 -6.11
CA PHE A 4 -20.42 6.25 -5.91
C PHE A 4 -19.92 7.27 -6.95
N GLU A 5 -18.70 7.11 -7.47
CA GLU A 5 -18.13 7.94 -8.54
C GLU A 5 -18.96 7.95 -9.84
N LYS A 6 -19.73 6.89 -10.13
CA LYS A 6 -20.63 6.85 -11.29
C LYS A 6 -21.83 7.77 -11.12
N PHE A 7 -22.20 8.07 -9.88
CA PHE A 7 -23.27 9.01 -9.57
C PHE A 7 -22.77 10.45 -9.53
N THR A 8 -21.48 10.66 -9.25
CA THR A 8 -20.81 11.97 -9.36
C THR A 8 -20.39 12.33 -10.79
N SER A 9 -20.42 11.39 -11.74
CA SER A 9 -20.12 11.69 -13.15
C SER A 9 -21.38 12.01 -13.97
N GLN A 10 -22.57 11.86 -13.38
CA GLN A 10 -23.84 12.18 -14.04
C GLN A 10 -24.06 13.71 -14.09
N ALA A 11 -24.52 14.19 -15.24
CA ALA A 11 -24.81 15.61 -15.45
C ALA A 11 -25.75 16.16 -14.36
N ASN A 12 -25.32 17.25 -13.71
CA ASN A 12 -26.02 18.00 -12.67
C ASN A 12 -26.30 17.24 -11.35
N HIS A 13 -25.69 16.07 -11.14
CA HIS A 13 -25.81 15.31 -9.89
C HIS A 13 -27.26 15.12 -9.40
N LYS A 14 -28.26 15.10 -10.29
CA LYS A 14 -29.69 15.27 -9.93
C LYS A 14 -30.18 14.21 -8.95
N LEU A 15 -29.75 12.96 -9.14
CA LEU A 15 -30.10 11.86 -8.25
C LEU A 15 -29.50 12.07 -6.86
N LEU A 16 -28.21 12.44 -6.80
CA LEU A 16 -27.51 12.69 -5.54
C LEU A 16 -28.13 13.90 -4.81
N TYR A 17 -28.48 14.95 -5.55
CA TYR A 17 -29.17 16.11 -5.03
C TYR A 17 -30.52 15.71 -4.42
N SER A 18 -31.35 14.97 -5.16
CA SER A 18 -32.69 14.58 -4.70
C SER A 18 -32.63 13.70 -3.45
N LEU A 19 -31.67 12.77 -3.40
CA LEU A 19 -31.48 11.91 -2.22
C LEU A 19 -31.00 12.71 -1.00
N LEU A 20 -30.07 13.65 -1.19
CA LEU A 20 -29.61 14.51 -0.10
C LEU A 20 -30.71 15.47 0.39
N ASP A 21 -31.51 16.01 -0.53
CA ASP A 21 -32.64 16.90 -0.21
C ASP A 21 -33.70 16.17 0.62
N VAL A 22 -34.04 14.93 0.24
CA VAL A 22 -34.94 14.06 1.00
C VAL A 22 -34.39 13.78 2.40
N THR A 23 -33.08 13.53 2.53
CA THR A 23 -32.46 13.27 3.85
C THR A 23 -32.41 14.50 4.76
N GLN A 24 -32.52 15.71 4.20
CA GLN A 24 -32.48 16.97 4.95
C GLN A 24 -33.87 17.50 5.31
N HIS A 25 -34.90 17.19 4.50
CA HIS A 25 -36.21 17.81 4.60
C HIS A 25 -37.35 16.87 5.05
N THR A 26 -37.16 15.56 5.09
CA THR A 26 -38.25 14.62 5.44
C THR A 26 -38.24 14.18 6.90
N VAL A 27 -39.44 13.95 7.46
CA VAL A 27 -39.68 13.42 8.83
C VAL A 27 -39.24 11.96 8.96
N MET A 28 -38.88 11.30 7.85
CA MET A 28 -38.46 9.91 7.82
C MET A 28 -36.92 9.81 7.88
N PRO A 29 -36.34 9.09 8.86
CA PRO A 29 -34.90 8.94 8.96
C PRO A 29 -34.36 8.07 7.83
N LEU A 30 -33.85 8.71 6.77
CA LEU A 30 -33.27 8.03 5.62
C LEU A 30 -31.75 8.07 5.70
N LEU A 31 -31.14 6.88 5.69
CA LEU A 31 -29.70 6.71 5.79
C LEU A 31 -29.11 6.31 4.43
N LEU A 32 -28.36 7.23 3.79
CA LEU A 32 -27.78 7.01 2.47
C LEU A 32 -26.33 6.52 2.56
N PHE A 33 -26.06 5.26 2.22
CA PHE A 33 -24.71 4.72 2.10
C PHE A 33 -24.17 4.79 0.66
N GLY A 34 -23.08 5.53 0.46
CA GLY A 34 -22.23 5.46 -0.73
C GLY A 34 -21.02 4.56 -0.48
N LEU A 35 -20.46 3.93 -1.51
CA LEU A 35 -19.16 3.26 -1.50
C LEU A 35 -18.45 3.59 -2.81
N SER A 36 -17.22 4.11 -2.75
CA SER A 36 -16.42 4.44 -3.94
C SER A 36 -15.12 3.64 -3.97
N GLN A 37 -14.69 3.23 -5.17
CA GLN A 37 -13.39 2.59 -5.38
C GLN A 37 -12.25 3.59 -5.55
N ARG A 38 -12.55 4.86 -5.87
CA ARG A 38 -11.52 5.90 -5.97
C ARG A 38 -11.00 6.35 -4.62
N MET A 39 -11.74 6.06 -3.55
CA MET A 39 -11.44 6.14 -2.12
C MET A 39 -12.73 5.82 -1.38
N VAL A 40 -12.72 4.94 -0.37
CA VAL A 40 -13.92 4.48 0.35
C VAL A 40 -14.68 5.66 0.97
N THR A 41 -15.64 6.20 0.21
CA THR A 41 -16.52 7.29 0.63
C THR A 41 -17.75 6.64 1.21
N LEU A 42 -18.07 6.88 2.49
CA LEU A 42 -19.21 6.30 3.19
C LEU A 42 -20.16 7.44 3.59
N LEU A 43 -21.11 7.78 2.72
CA LEU A 43 -22.17 8.72 3.12
C LEU A 43 -23.00 8.11 4.25
N ILE A 44 -23.32 8.93 5.24
CA ILE A 44 -24.31 8.67 6.30
C ILE A 44 -25.06 10.01 6.41
N THR A 45 -26.38 9.98 6.45
CA THR A 45 -27.19 11.15 6.80
C THR A 45 -28.20 10.63 7.80
N VAL A 46 -28.31 11.27 8.97
CA VAL A 46 -29.22 10.83 10.04
C VAL A 46 -29.99 12.05 10.50
N SER A 47 -31.23 12.19 10.03
CA SER A 47 -32.17 13.13 10.61
C SER A 47 -32.66 12.59 11.96
N GLU A 48 -32.20 13.23 13.02
CA GLU A 48 -32.60 13.10 14.43
C GLU A 48 -32.11 11.90 15.26
N ILE A 49 -31.99 12.17 16.56
CA ILE A 49 -31.22 11.45 17.59
C ILE A 49 -31.75 10.02 17.76
N PHE A 50 -30.96 9.04 17.35
CA PHE A 50 -31.11 7.66 17.80
C PHE A 50 -29.76 7.10 18.29
N TYR A 51 -29.77 6.48 19.47
CA TYR A 51 -28.69 5.62 19.95
C TYR A 51 -28.66 4.35 19.10
N LEU A 52 -27.96 4.39 17.98
CA LEU A 52 -27.71 3.21 17.16
C LEU A 52 -26.28 2.73 17.38
N LYS A 53 -26.14 1.61 18.09
CA LYS A 53 -24.95 0.76 18.03
C LYS A 53 -24.92 0.16 16.62
N PHE A 54 -24.15 0.74 15.70
CA PHE A 54 -23.98 0.18 14.36
C PHE A 54 -22.78 -0.77 14.33
N PHE A 55 -23.05 -2.04 14.05
CA PHE A 55 -22.08 -3.03 13.62
C PHE A 55 -21.93 -2.95 12.11
N ALA A 56 -20.81 -2.42 11.62
CA ALA A 56 -20.48 -2.52 10.20
C ALA A 56 -19.94 -3.94 9.91
N LEU A 57 -20.81 -4.81 9.42
CA LEU A 57 -20.44 -6.09 8.82
C LEU A 57 -20.08 -5.83 7.35
N PHE A 58 -18.78 -5.75 7.04
CA PHE A 58 -18.31 -5.93 5.67
C PHE A 58 -17.48 -7.20 5.55
N GLN A 59 -17.80 -7.95 4.49
CA GLN A 59 -17.38 -9.31 4.18
C GLN A 59 -15.86 -9.46 4.20
N TYR A 60 -15.33 -10.04 5.28
CA TYR A 60 -14.66 -11.34 5.35
C TYR A 60 -14.20 -11.44 6.81
N ARG A 61 -14.99 -12.14 7.62
CA ARG A 61 -14.86 -12.45 9.06
C ARG A 61 -13.67 -11.81 9.82
N SER A 62 -14.05 -11.02 10.84
CA SER A 62 -13.29 -10.70 12.05
C SER A 62 -12.23 -9.59 11.99
N VAL A 63 -12.68 -8.34 11.81
CA VAL A 63 -12.11 -7.18 12.54
C VAL A 63 -13.28 -6.27 12.94
N PHE A 64 -13.46 -6.10 14.25
CA PHE A 64 -14.50 -5.29 14.87
C PHE A 64 -13.96 -3.87 15.09
N PHE A 65 -14.59 -2.84 14.51
CA PHE A 65 -14.36 -1.46 14.92
C PHE A 65 -15.61 -0.90 15.59
N LEU A 66 -15.43 -0.47 16.83
CA LEU A 66 -16.45 0.08 17.71
C LEU A 66 -16.44 1.60 17.58
N ILE A 67 -17.30 2.18 16.74
CA ILE A 67 -17.53 3.63 16.75
C ILE A 67 -18.56 3.92 17.85
N ILE A 68 -18.09 4.21 19.07
CA ILE A 68 -18.93 4.82 20.10
C ILE A 68 -18.79 6.34 19.97
N SER A 69 -19.77 6.99 19.35
CA SER A 69 -20.03 8.40 19.62
C SER A 69 -21.45 8.80 19.22
N ARG A 70 -22.04 9.67 20.04
CA ARG A 70 -23.29 10.40 19.78
C ARG A 70 -23.06 11.33 18.60
N ILE A 71 -23.70 11.08 17.45
CA ILE A 71 -23.49 11.90 16.26
C ILE A 71 -24.83 12.36 15.68
N LYS A 72 -25.02 13.68 15.64
CA LYS A 72 -26.03 14.35 14.81
C LYS A 72 -25.41 14.59 13.43
N ASN A 73 -26.10 14.19 12.35
CA ASN A 73 -25.78 14.46 10.94
C ASN A 73 -24.30 14.26 10.54
N CYS A 74 -23.91 13.10 10.01
CA CYS A 74 -22.52 12.87 9.57
C CYS A 74 -22.35 12.07 8.29
N VAL A 75 -21.65 12.62 7.31
CA VAL A 75 -21.12 12.01 6.08
C VAL A 75 -19.64 11.68 6.30
N LEU A 76 -19.20 10.47 5.95
CA LEU A 76 -17.79 10.05 6.04
C LEU A 76 -17.14 10.15 4.66
N LEU A 77 -16.24 11.14 4.48
CA LEU A 77 -15.48 11.32 3.24
C LEU A 77 -13.99 11.11 3.53
N ALA A 78 -13.37 10.21 2.78
CA ALA A 78 -12.00 9.75 3.02
C ALA A 78 -10.91 10.72 2.54
N ASN A 79 -11.20 11.62 1.59
CA ASN A 79 -10.16 12.50 1.07
C ASN A 79 -10.73 13.78 0.41
N MET A 80 -9.92 14.84 0.40
CA MET A 80 -10.25 16.17 -0.14
C MET A 80 -10.47 16.18 -1.66
N ASP A 81 -9.82 15.29 -2.43
CA ASP A 81 -9.84 15.30 -3.89
C ASP A 81 -11.22 15.05 -4.52
N VAL A 82 -12.09 14.25 -3.86
CA VAL A 82 -13.45 14.01 -4.35
C VAL A 82 -14.30 15.28 -4.26
N MET A 83 -14.02 16.15 -3.29
CA MET A 83 -14.76 17.42 -3.10
C MET A 83 -14.55 18.40 -4.25
N ASP A 84 -13.48 18.25 -5.02
CA ASP A 84 -13.18 19.10 -6.18
C ASP A 84 -13.97 18.71 -7.42
N PHE A 85 -14.47 17.46 -7.49
CA PHE A 85 -15.35 17.00 -8.57
C PHE A 85 -16.83 17.28 -8.30
N LEU A 86 -17.19 17.63 -7.06
CA LEU A 86 -18.56 17.91 -6.69
C LEU A 86 -18.93 19.34 -7.06
N GLU A 87 -20.13 19.50 -7.63
CA GLU A 87 -20.67 20.81 -7.94
C GLU A 87 -20.80 21.65 -6.65
N LYS A 88 -20.57 22.97 -6.76
CA LYS A 88 -20.44 23.91 -5.63
C LYS A 88 -21.54 23.77 -4.56
N ARG A 89 -22.78 23.49 -4.97
CA ARG A 89 -23.95 23.32 -4.08
C ARG A 89 -23.95 21.98 -3.33
N VAL A 90 -23.42 20.92 -3.93
CA VAL A 90 -23.23 19.61 -3.29
C VAL A 90 -22.06 19.69 -2.32
N ARG A 91 -20.95 20.31 -2.75
CA ARG A 91 -19.77 20.55 -1.92
C ARG A 91 -20.09 21.34 -0.65
N SER A 92 -20.87 22.41 -0.76
CA SER A 92 -21.26 23.26 0.38
C SER A 92 -22.08 22.52 1.45
N ARG A 93 -22.89 21.53 1.06
CA ARG A 93 -23.69 20.73 2.01
C ARG A 93 -22.88 19.63 2.69
N LEU A 94 -21.84 19.15 2.01
CA LEU A 94 -20.92 18.12 2.53
C LEU A 94 -19.74 18.71 3.31
N SER A 95 -19.38 19.98 3.08
CA SER A 95 -18.23 20.63 3.74
C SER A 95 -18.43 20.91 5.24
N GLN A 96 -19.68 20.96 5.71
CA GLN A 96 -19.99 21.16 7.13
C GLN A 96 -19.79 19.90 7.97
N ILE A 97 -19.39 18.79 7.33
CA ILE A 97 -19.43 17.46 7.91
C ILE A 97 -18.12 16.74 7.54
N GLN A 98 -17.10 16.89 8.38
CA GLN A 98 -15.78 16.28 8.16
C GLN A 98 -15.44 15.33 9.30
N PHE A 99 -15.44 14.03 9.00
CA PHE A 99 -14.76 13.00 9.78
C PHE A 99 -13.77 12.29 8.86
N THR A 100 -12.50 12.25 9.25
CA THR A 100 -11.43 11.45 8.61
C THR A 100 -11.56 10.00 9.07
N PRO A 101 -12.12 9.06 8.26
CA PRO A 101 -12.46 7.72 8.74
C PRO A 101 -11.27 6.77 8.69
N PHE A 102 -10.24 7.11 7.91
CA PHE A 102 -9.07 6.28 7.70
C PHE A 102 -7.95 6.84 8.55
N ALA A 103 -7.99 6.54 9.85
CA ALA A 103 -6.75 6.55 10.62
C ALA A 103 -5.78 5.63 9.87
N SER A 104 -4.60 6.13 9.53
CA SER A 104 -3.52 5.30 9.00
C SER A 104 -3.31 4.16 9.99
N ILE A 105 -3.64 2.93 9.58
CA ILE A 105 -3.45 1.74 10.42
C ILE A 105 -1.96 1.67 10.78
N THR A 106 -1.64 1.52 12.06
CA THR A 106 -0.25 1.34 12.46
C THR A 106 0.20 -0.09 12.14
N PHE A 107 1.50 -0.30 11.97
CA PHE A 107 2.02 -1.65 11.74
C PHE A 107 1.60 -2.62 12.85
N ASP A 108 1.57 -2.18 14.12
CA ASP A 108 1.17 -3.05 15.23
C ASP A 108 -0.31 -3.43 15.14
N GLN A 109 -1.20 -2.51 14.74
CA GLN A 109 -2.62 -2.83 14.49
C GLN A 109 -2.79 -3.81 13.32
N TYR A 110 -2.01 -3.63 12.26
CA TYR A 110 -1.97 -4.54 11.12
C TYR A 110 -1.49 -5.94 11.54
N TYR A 111 -0.45 -6.01 12.38
CA TYR A 111 0.12 -7.27 12.88
C TYR A 111 -0.84 -7.99 13.83
N GLU A 112 -1.56 -7.27 14.68
CA GLU A 112 -2.63 -7.85 15.51
C GLU A 112 -3.79 -8.41 14.66
N ALA A 113 -4.10 -7.78 13.52
CA ALA A 113 -5.10 -8.32 12.60
C ALA A 113 -4.70 -9.69 12.04
N VAL A 114 -3.40 -9.94 11.79
CA VAL A 114 -2.87 -11.27 11.40
C VAL A 114 -3.28 -12.32 12.43
N LYS A 115 -3.06 -12.04 13.71
CA LYS A 115 -3.45 -12.93 14.81
C LYS A 115 -4.95 -13.18 14.80
N SER A 116 -5.76 -12.12 14.69
CA SER A 116 -7.22 -12.22 14.65
C SER A 116 -7.72 -13.09 13.49
N PHE A 117 -7.13 -12.98 12.30
CA PHE A 117 -7.52 -13.78 11.13
C PHE A 117 -7.15 -15.26 11.25
N LEU A 118 -5.99 -15.57 11.82
CA LEU A 118 -5.55 -16.95 12.05
C LEU A 118 -6.21 -17.58 13.29
N TRP A 119 -6.81 -16.78 14.17
CA TRP A 119 -7.41 -17.26 15.40
C TRP A 119 -8.80 -17.86 15.17
N ILE A 120 -8.87 -19.19 15.20
CA ILE A 120 -10.13 -19.91 15.06
C ILE A 120 -10.93 -19.82 16.37
N GLN A 121 -12.11 -19.20 16.31
CA GLN A 121 -13.07 -19.18 17.42
C GLN A 121 -13.88 -20.47 17.44
N ASN A 122 -13.89 -21.13 18.60
CA ASN A 122 -14.46 -22.45 18.92
C ASN A 122 -15.50 -22.99 17.91
N PRO A 123 -15.05 -23.69 16.85
CA PRO A 123 -15.95 -24.33 15.92
C PRO A 123 -16.51 -25.61 16.56
N GLU A 124 -17.80 -25.89 16.32
CA GLU A 124 -18.51 -27.05 16.89
C GLU A 124 -17.88 -28.38 16.47
N ASN A 125 -17.18 -28.40 15.33
CA ASN A 125 -16.67 -29.60 14.66
C ASN A 125 -15.19 -29.92 14.92
N VAL A 126 -14.50 -29.20 15.81
CA VAL A 126 -13.05 -29.42 16.06
C VAL A 126 -12.81 -29.76 17.51
N ASP A 127 -12.00 -30.79 17.73
CA ASP A 127 -11.62 -31.18 19.08
C ASP A 127 -10.83 -30.06 19.79
N LYS A 128 -11.04 -29.94 21.11
CA LYS A 128 -10.42 -28.88 21.93
C LYS A 128 -8.88 -28.97 21.96
N LYS A 129 -8.29 -30.16 21.82
CA LYS A 129 -6.85 -30.41 21.87
C LYS A 129 -6.15 -29.96 20.59
N THR A 130 -6.73 -30.27 19.43
CA THR A 130 -6.28 -29.84 18.10
C THR A 130 -6.41 -28.32 17.97
N LEU A 131 -7.51 -27.75 18.46
CA LEU A 131 -7.70 -26.30 18.48
C LEU A 131 -6.69 -25.60 19.42
N ALA A 132 -6.37 -26.18 20.58
CA ALA A 132 -5.31 -25.67 21.44
C ALA A 132 -3.92 -25.79 20.80
N LYS A 133 -3.65 -26.88 20.07
CA LYS A 133 -2.40 -27.09 19.31
C LYS A 133 -2.23 -26.04 18.21
N TRP A 134 -3.29 -25.75 17.45
CA TRP A 134 -3.30 -24.71 16.42
C TRP A 134 -3.00 -23.33 17.00
N ARG A 135 -3.71 -22.93 18.06
CA ARG A 135 -3.51 -21.62 18.70
C ARG A 135 -2.08 -21.42 19.19
N LYS A 136 -1.48 -22.44 19.82
CA LYS A 136 -0.07 -22.41 20.23
C LYS A 136 0.88 -22.29 19.03
N SER A 137 0.58 -22.96 17.91
CA SER A 137 1.37 -22.85 16.68
C SER A 137 1.33 -21.43 16.10
N VAL A 138 0.15 -20.79 16.08
CA VAL A 138 -0.02 -19.40 15.64
C VAL A 138 0.75 -18.42 16.54
N GLU A 139 0.69 -18.60 17.86
CA GLU A 139 1.45 -17.76 18.79
C GLU A 139 2.96 -17.90 18.59
N HIS A 140 3.45 -19.14 18.48
CA HIS A 140 4.86 -19.40 18.21
C HIS A 140 5.31 -18.86 16.84
N PHE A 141 4.45 -18.92 15.83
CA PHE A 141 4.70 -18.35 14.51
C PHE A 141 4.84 -16.82 14.59
N LEU A 142 3.91 -16.13 15.24
CA LEU A 142 3.92 -14.67 15.35
C LEU A 142 5.03 -14.12 16.28
N ALA A 143 5.60 -14.96 17.15
CA ALA A 143 6.71 -14.59 18.02
C ALA A 143 8.06 -14.51 17.29
N LYS A 144 8.18 -15.06 16.06
CA LYS A 144 9.44 -15.05 15.31
C LYS A 144 9.70 -13.68 14.68
N ASP A 145 10.90 -13.13 14.87
CA ASP A 145 11.30 -11.84 14.29
C ASP A 145 11.26 -11.83 12.76
N GLU A 146 11.64 -12.93 12.11
CA GLU A 146 11.62 -13.04 10.65
C GLU A 146 10.19 -12.93 10.09
N VAL A 147 9.20 -13.49 10.80
CA VAL A 147 7.78 -13.37 10.43
C VAL A 147 7.33 -11.92 10.54
N ARG A 148 7.70 -11.24 11.62
CA ARG A 148 7.39 -9.81 11.82
C ARG A 148 8.02 -8.93 10.73
N LYS A 149 9.26 -9.23 10.31
CA LYS A 149 9.93 -8.51 9.22
C LYS A 149 9.20 -8.65 7.89
N ILE A 150 8.74 -9.85 7.53
CA ILE A 150 8.00 -10.09 6.28
C ILE A 150 6.68 -9.31 6.28
N PHE A 151 5.89 -9.38 7.35
CA PHE A 151 4.65 -8.60 7.44
C PHE A 151 4.90 -7.09 7.45
N LYS A 152 6.03 -6.63 8.00
CA LYS A 152 6.43 -5.22 7.93
C LYS A 152 6.75 -4.79 6.50
N LYS A 153 7.47 -5.62 5.74
CA LYS A 153 7.71 -5.39 4.31
C LYS A 153 6.39 -5.32 3.53
N GLN A 154 5.49 -6.29 3.75
CA GLN A 154 4.15 -6.25 3.12
C GLN A 154 3.43 -4.95 3.45
N PHE A 155 3.41 -4.55 4.73
CA PHE A 155 2.74 -3.32 5.17
C PHE A 155 3.32 -2.05 4.53
N GLU A 156 4.65 -1.98 4.36
CA GLU A 156 5.32 -0.85 3.69
C GLU A 156 4.95 -0.78 2.19
N ILE A 157 4.77 -1.93 1.53
CA ILE A 157 4.33 -2.00 0.12
C ILE A 157 2.83 -1.72 -0.01
N ASN A 158 2.02 -2.39 0.81
CA ASN A 158 0.57 -2.32 0.81
C ASN A 158 -0.02 -2.72 2.18
N ASN A 159 -0.72 -1.77 2.81
CA ASN A 159 -1.30 -1.95 4.13
C ASN A 159 -2.81 -2.22 4.12
N THR A 160 -3.39 -2.59 2.98
CA THR A 160 -4.82 -2.94 2.96
C THR A 160 -5.08 -4.30 3.61
N VAL A 161 -6.25 -4.41 4.25
CA VAL A 161 -6.72 -5.68 4.81
C VAL A 161 -6.99 -6.73 3.71
N GLY A 162 -7.29 -6.31 2.48
CA GLY A 162 -7.52 -7.21 1.35
C GLY A 162 -6.26 -7.97 0.96
N ASP A 163 -5.14 -7.26 0.83
CA ASP A 163 -3.85 -7.86 0.50
C ASP A 163 -3.30 -8.71 1.64
N LEU A 164 -3.55 -8.30 2.89
CA LEU A 164 -3.27 -9.15 4.05
C LEU A 164 -4.03 -10.48 3.97
N LYS A 165 -5.34 -10.44 3.67
CA LYS A 165 -6.16 -11.65 3.53
C LYS A 165 -5.68 -12.54 2.40
N LEU A 166 -5.28 -11.96 1.27
CA LEU A 166 -4.73 -12.71 0.15
C LEU A 166 -3.45 -13.46 0.54
N LEU A 167 -2.52 -12.77 1.21
CA LEU A 167 -1.30 -13.38 1.73
C LEU A 167 -1.61 -14.52 2.71
N LEU A 168 -2.52 -14.29 3.67
CA LEU A 168 -2.93 -15.31 4.61
C LEU A 168 -3.62 -16.51 3.96
N GLN A 169 -4.43 -16.28 2.93
CA GLN A 169 -5.05 -17.36 2.15
C GLN A 169 -4.01 -18.21 1.44
N LEU A 170 -2.98 -17.59 0.85
CA LEU A 170 -1.88 -18.31 0.21
C LEU A 170 -1.12 -19.18 1.23
N ILE A 171 -0.79 -18.62 2.40
CA ILE A 171 -0.16 -19.37 3.50
C ILE A 171 -0.99 -20.59 3.87
N LEU A 172 -2.29 -20.40 4.11
CA LEU A 172 -3.19 -21.48 4.53
C LEU A 172 -3.39 -22.52 3.42
N SER A 173 -3.38 -22.11 2.15
CA SER A 173 -3.54 -23.01 1.01
C SER A 173 -2.32 -23.90 0.74
N SER A 174 -1.13 -23.50 1.22
CA SER A 174 0.10 -24.28 1.08
C SER A 174 0.35 -25.23 2.26
N LEU A 175 -0.54 -25.26 3.26
CA LEU A 175 -0.43 -26.19 4.39
C LEU A 175 -1.02 -27.53 3.99
N ASP A 176 -0.16 -28.52 3.82
CA ASP A 176 -0.53 -29.91 3.63
C ASP A 176 -0.30 -30.72 4.91
N ASP A 177 -0.88 -31.93 5.00
CA ASP A 177 -0.72 -32.85 6.14
C ASP A 177 0.76 -33.14 6.49
N CYS A 178 1.67 -33.04 5.52
CA CYS A 178 3.10 -33.26 5.66
C CYS A 178 3.92 -31.99 6.00
N CYS A 179 3.40 -30.79 5.71
CA CYS A 179 4.15 -29.53 5.72
C CYS A 179 3.40 -28.45 6.53
N ASN A 180 3.29 -28.67 7.84
CA ASN A 180 2.56 -27.79 8.76
C ASN A 180 3.35 -26.58 9.28
N ASN A 181 4.44 -26.19 8.61
CA ASN A 181 5.26 -25.06 9.06
C ASN A 181 4.75 -23.74 8.45
N LEU A 182 4.02 -22.97 9.26
CA LEU A 182 3.53 -21.64 8.89
C LEU A 182 4.64 -20.67 8.43
N SER A 183 5.88 -20.82 8.92
CA SER A 183 6.98 -19.96 8.50
C SER A 183 7.42 -20.24 7.06
N ASP A 184 7.51 -21.50 6.66
CA ASP A 184 7.95 -21.86 5.31
C ASP A 184 6.85 -21.53 4.28
N ALA A 185 5.59 -21.72 4.68
CA ALA A 185 4.42 -21.29 3.94
C ALA A 185 4.37 -19.76 3.76
N LEU A 186 4.70 -18.99 4.81
CA LEU A 186 4.82 -17.53 4.72
C LEU A 186 5.90 -17.11 3.73
N THR A 187 7.09 -17.70 3.81
CA THR A 187 8.19 -17.37 2.89
C THR A 187 7.77 -17.66 1.44
N SER A 188 7.21 -18.84 1.19
CA SER A 188 6.77 -19.25 -0.16
C SER A 188 5.66 -18.35 -0.71
N ALA A 189 4.66 -18.00 0.12
CA ALA A 189 3.58 -17.11 -0.26
C ALA A 189 4.07 -15.68 -0.50
N TRP A 190 5.00 -15.20 0.34
CA TRP A 190 5.65 -13.90 0.19
C TRP A 190 6.44 -13.83 -1.11
N ASP A 191 7.25 -14.84 -1.42
CA ASP A 191 8.07 -14.88 -2.64
C ASP A 191 7.17 -14.78 -3.89
N LEU A 192 6.04 -15.49 -3.90
CA LEU A 192 5.08 -15.44 -5.01
C LEU A 192 4.43 -14.06 -5.18
N ILE A 193 4.03 -13.41 -4.08
CA ILE A 193 3.43 -12.06 -4.14
C ILE A 193 4.48 -11.02 -4.51
N SER A 194 5.66 -11.09 -3.90
CA SER A 194 6.78 -10.18 -4.12
C SER A 194 7.27 -10.27 -5.57
N GLU A 195 7.48 -11.46 -6.11
CA GLU A 195 7.91 -11.65 -7.50
C GLU A 195 6.90 -11.06 -8.49
N LYS A 196 5.60 -11.31 -8.29
CA LYS A 196 4.53 -10.74 -9.13
C LYS A 196 4.49 -9.22 -9.05
N HIS A 197 4.60 -8.66 -7.85
CA HIS A 197 4.64 -7.23 -7.62
C HIS A 197 5.85 -6.59 -8.30
N ASN A 198 7.04 -7.16 -8.10
CA ASN A 198 8.29 -6.67 -8.67
C ASN A 198 8.29 -6.77 -10.19
N TYR A 199 7.79 -7.86 -10.77
CA TYR A 199 7.59 -7.98 -12.22
C TYR A 199 6.72 -6.84 -12.76
N THR A 200 5.55 -6.61 -12.13
CA THR A 200 4.61 -5.57 -12.56
C THR A 200 5.22 -4.16 -12.41
N LEU A 201 5.93 -3.90 -11.31
CA LEU A 201 6.59 -2.63 -11.06
C LEU A 201 7.72 -2.35 -12.03
N LEU A 202 8.45 -3.37 -12.45
CA LEU A 202 9.68 -3.23 -13.24
C LEU A 202 9.44 -3.37 -14.76
N GLN A 203 8.26 -3.83 -15.18
CA GLN A 203 7.90 -3.95 -16.58
C GLN A 203 7.86 -2.56 -17.27
N GLY A 204 8.34 -2.50 -18.51
CA GLY A 204 8.25 -1.29 -19.34
C GLY A 204 9.18 -0.14 -18.93
N LEU A 205 10.19 -0.40 -18.10
CA LEU A 205 11.24 0.57 -17.81
C LEU A 205 12.14 0.78 -19.04
N SER A 206 12.51 2.03 -19.28
CA SER A 206 13.54 2.38 -20.25
C SER A 206 14.93 1.93 -19.77
N VAL A 207 15.86 1.78 -20.71
CA VAL A 207 17.24 1.39 -20.38
C VAL A 207 17.87 2.39 -19.39
N LEU A 208 17.61 3.69 -19.53
CA LEU A 208 18.13 4.71 -18.60
C LEU A 208 17.54 4.55 -17.18
N GLU A 209 16.25 4.24 -17.06
CA GLU A 209 15.63 3.96 -15.76
C GLU A 209 16.21 2.70 -15.12
N MET A 210 16.48 1.64 -15.90
CA MET A 210 17.15 0.43 -15.42
C MET A 210 18.59 0.71 -14.95
N VAL A 211 19.33 1.56 -15.65
CA VAL A 211 20.68 2.01 -15.21
C VAL A 211 20.60 2.76 -13.88
N ILE A 212 19.61 3.64 -13.72
CA ILE A 212 19.39 4.39 -12.46
C ILE A 212 19.02 3.43 -11.32
N LEU A 213 18.12 2.47 -11.56
CA LEU A 213 17.74 1.47 -10.57
C LEU A 213 18.93 0.62 -10.14
N MET A 214 19.75 0.13 -11.09
CA MET A 214 20.95 -0.63 -10.75
C MET A 214 21.93 0.20 -9.92
N GLY A 215 22.20 1.44 -10.33
CA GLY A 215 23.09 2.33 -9.58
C GLY A 215 22.59 2.63 -8.18
N THR A 216 21.27 2.74 -8.01
CA THR A 216 20.64 2.95 -6.69
C THR A 216 20.72 1.67 -5.84
N ALA A 217 20.46 0.50 -6.42
CA ALA A 217 20.54 -0.79 -5.73
C ALA A 217 21.95 -1.09 -5.21
N MET A 218 22.97 -0.83 -6.02
CA MET A 218 24.37 -0.95 -5.60
C MET A 218 24.72 0.02 -4.46
N LEU A 219 24.19 1.24 -4.51
CA LEU A 219 24.42 2.21 -3.44
C LEU A 219 23.77 1.76 -2.13
N GLU A 220 22.58 1.15 -2.16
CA GLU A 220 21.97 0.55 -0.97
C GLU A 220 22.75 -0.65 -0.42
N GLU A 221 23.29 -1.52 -1.29
CA GLU A 221 24.11 -2.67 -0.88
C GLU A 221 25.44 -2.24 -0.24
N ILE A 222 26.12 -1.25 -0.82
CA ILE A 222 27.41 -0.74 -0.30
C ILE A 222 27.22 0.01 1.01
N ASN A 223 26.06 0.64 1.18
CA ASN A 223 25.79 1.55 2.28
C ASN A 223 25.27 0.82 3.53
N THR A 224 26.13 -0.01 4.12
CA THR A 224 25.88 -0.70 5.39
C THR A 224 25.81 0.25 6.60
N ASN A 225 26.35 1.46 6.48
CA ASN A 225 26.42 2.46 7.56
C ASN A 225 25.14 3.30 7.69
N GLY A 226 24.19 3.17 6.75
CA GLY A 226 22.92 3.88 6.78
C GLY A 226 23.00 5.35 6.36
N ASP A 227 24.02 5.74 5.57
CA ASP A 227 24.12 7.11 5.07
C ASP A 227 22.95 7.44 4.12
N PRO A 228 22.41 8.66 4.11
CA PRO A 228 21.30 8.98 3.22
C PRO A 228 21.74 8.99 1.76
N VAL A 229 21.19 8.07 0.96
CA VAL A 229 21.35 8.08 -0.51
C VAL A 229 20.39 9.12 -1.08
N ASN A 230 20.86 10.03 -1.94
CA ASN A 230 20.04 11.03 -2.62
C ASN A 230 20.31 11.05 -4.14
N PHE A 231 19.57 11.86 -4.88
CA PHE A 231 19.68 11.93 -6.35
C PHE A 231 21.09 12.31 -6.82
N GLU A 232 21.80 13.20 -6.15
CA GLU A 232 23.14 13.63 -6.58
C GLU A 232 24.15 12.48 -6.52
N ILE A 233 24.06 11.65 -5.49
CA ILE A 233 24.92 10.47 -5.33
C ILE A 233 24.61 9.45 -6.43
N VAL A 234 23.32 9.17 -6.66
CA VAL A 234 22.86 8.27 -7.74
C VAL A 234 23.30 8.79 -9.11
N CYS A 235 23.07 10.08 -9.39
CA CYS A 235 23.42 10.71 -10.66
C CYS A 235 24.92 10.63 -10.92
N ARG A 236 25.77 10.81 -9.90
CA ARG A 236 27.23 10.66 -10.03
C ARG A 236 27.60 9.24 -10.43
N ARG A 237 27.08 8.23 -9.73
CA ARG A 237 27.36 6.81 -10.01
C ARG A 237 26.91 6.43 -11.42
N VAL A 238 25.68 6.78 -11.78
CA VAL A 238 25.11 6.53 -13.11
C VAL A 238 25.96 7.17 -14.21
N ARG A 239 26.37 8.43 -14.04
CA ARG A 239 27.23 9.11 -15.02
C ARG A 239 28.59 8.45 -15.18
N LEU A 240 29.20 7.96 -14.10
CA LEU A 240 30.47 7.23 -14.16
C LEU A 240 30.35 5.97 -15.01
N PHE A 241 29.27 5.19 -14.83
CA PHE A 241 28.99 4.02 -15.65
C PHE A 241 28.73 4.38 -17.12
N LEU A 242 27.83 5.33 -17.38
CA LEU A 242 27.45 5.73 -18.74
C LEU A 242 28.64 6.26 -19.54
N ASN A 243 29.51 7.08 -18.92
CA ASN A 243 30.69 7.63 -19.56
C ASN A 243 31.68 6.55 -20.02
N LYS A 244 31.82 5.48 -19.23
CA LYS A 244 32.79 4.40 -19.50
C LYS A 244 32.24 3.35 -20.47
N HIS A 245 30.95 3.02 -20.38
CA HIS A 245 30.44 1.79 -20.98
C HIS A 245 29.24 1.97 -21.92
N CYS A 246 28.55 3.12 -21.91
CA CYS A 246 27.31 3.32 -22.68
C CYS A 246 27.23 4.73 -23.30
N GLN A 247 27.99 4.97 -24.37
CA GLN A 247 28.04 6.28 -25.04
C GLN A 247 26.76 6.65 -25.80
N THR A 248 25.93 5.66 -26.15
CA THR A 248 24.67 5.86 -26.90
C THR A 248 23.51 6.30 -26.00
N ILE A 249 23.63 6.17 -24.69
CA ILE A 249 22.58 6.53 -23.73
C ILE A 249 22.78 8.00 -23.28
N PRO A 250 21.72 8.82 -23.21
CA PRO A 250 21.82 10.20 -22.73
C PRO A 250 22.41 10.29 -21.33
N ARG A 251 23.43 11.13 -21.17
CA ARG A 251 24.20 11.29 -19.92
C ARG A 251 24.02 12.64 -19.23
N ASP A 252 23.25 13.55 -19.84
CA ASP A 252 23.00 14.86 -19.25
C ASP A 252 22.15 14.72 -18.00
N ARG A 253 22.49 15.52 -16.98
CA ARG A 253 21.79 15.52 -15.69
C ARG A 253 20.28 15.71 -15.86
N SER A 254 19.84 16.48 -16.86
CA SER A 254 18.42 16.72 -17.13
C SER A 254 17.68 15.45 -17.59
N TYR A 255 18.28 14.60 -18.43
CA TYR A 255 17.69 13.33 -18.84
C TYR A 255 17.64 12.33 -17.68
N ILE A 256 18.74 12.24 -16.92
CA ILE A 256 18.82 11.38 -15.72
C ILE A 256 17.77 11.82 -14.69
N TRP A 257 17.61 13.12 -14.46
CA TRP A 257 16.60 13.67 -13.56
C TRP A 257 15.18 13.31 -14.01
N LYS A 258 14.85 13.48 -15.30
CA LYS A 258 13.51 13.10 -15.83
C LYS A 258 13.22 11.61 -15.66
N ALA A 259 14.20 10.75 -15.93
CA ALA A 259 14.05 9.31 -15.70
C ALA A 259 13.89 8.97 -14.21
N PHE A 260 14.65 9.64 -13.33
CA PHE A 260 14.52 9.51 -11.89
C PHE A 260 13.13 9.96 -11.38
N GLN A 261 12.58 11.05 -11.91
CA GLN A 261 11.22 11.51 -11.57
C GLN A 261 10.16 10.47 -11.93
N ARG A 262 10.28 9.81 -13.08
CA ARG A 262 9.36 8.71 -13.46
C ARG A 262 9.44 7.53 -12.49
N LEU A 263 10.64 7.22 -11.98
CA LEU A 263 10.82 6.18 -10.96
C LEU A 263 10.17 6.57 -9.62
N LEU A 264 10.21 7.86 -9.25
CA LEU A 264 9.48 8.39 -8.09
C LEU A 264 7.96 8.34 -8.29
N GLU A 265 7.46 8.75 -9.47
CA GLU A 265 6.04 8.72 -9.83
C GLU A 265 5.48 7.29 -9.80
N ARG A 266 6.28 6.31 -10.23
CA ARG A 266 5.97 4.87 -10.15
C ARG A 266 6.15 4.27 -8.75
N LYS A 267 6.61 5.05 -7.76
CA LYS A 267 6.95 4.62 -6.40
C LYS A 267 7.94 3.44 -6.33
N ILE A 268 8.78 3.26 -7.35
CA ILE A 268 9.88 2.28 -7.29
C ILE A 268 10.98 2.82 -6.38
N ILE A 269 11.22 4.13 -6.47
CA ILE A 269 12.04 4.90 -5.54
C ILE A 269 11.07 5.73 -4.69
N VAL A 270 11.26 5.73 -3.38
CA VAL A 270 10.47 6.51 -2.43
C VAL A 270 11.40 7.40 -1.62
N ILE A 271 10.93 8.59 -1.28
CA ILE A 271 11.64 9.49 -0.38
C ILE A 271 11.51 8.94 1.04
N ALA A 272 12.63 8.64 1.68
CA ALA A 272 12.65 8.25 3.09
C ALA A 272 12.31 9.50 3.92
N GLU A 273 11.17 9.48 4.62
CA GLU A 273 10.75 10.58 5.48
C GLU A 273 11.80 10.82 6.57
N SER A 274 12.48 11.97 6.50
CA SER A 274 13.34 12.40 7.60
C SER A 274 12.45 12.96 8.72
N THR A 275 12.43 12.29 9.86
CA THR A 275 11.68 12.65 11.07
C THR A 275 11.99 14.04 11.65
N ILE A 276 12.93 14.82 11.10
CA ILE A 276 13.51 15.99 11.77
C ILE A 276 13.56 17.28 10.92
N SER A 277 13.18 17.28 9.63
CA SER A 277 13.12 18.56 8.91
C SER A 277 11.99 18.65 7.90
N LYS A 278 10.84 19.19 8.34
CA LYS A 278 9.82 19.86 7.50
C LYS A 278 10.37 21.17 6.90
N GLY A 279 11.63 21.19 6.49
CA GLY A 279 12.26 22.29 5.77
C GLY A 279 12.21 21.97 4.28
N ASN A 280 12.02 23.00 3.45
CA ASN A 280 12.00 22.98 1.98
C ASN A 280 13.31 22.45 1.34
N LYS A 281 13.75 21.23 1.67
CA LYS A 281 14.86 20.58 0.99
C LYS A 281 14.37 20.18 -0.40
N PRO A 282 15.03 20.65 -1.48
CA PRO A 282 14.68 20.21 -2.82
C PRO A 282 14.73 18.68 -2.92
N VAL A 283 13.81 18.08 -3.69
CA VAL A 283 13.67 16.61 -3.84
C VAL A 283 15.01 15.93 -4.17
N GLN A 284 15.90 16.63 -4.90
CA GLN A 284 17.23 16.14 -5.29
C GLN A 284 18.17 15.83 -4.10
N PHE A 285 17.95 16.47 -2.95
CA PHE A 285 18.77 16.32 -1.75
C PHE A 285 18.08 15.53 -0.65
N GLN A 286 16.88 15.02 -0.91
CA GLN A 286 16.15 14.18 0.03
C GLN A 286 16.68 12.76 -0.02
N SER A 287 16.67 12.09 1.14
CA SER A 287 17.07 10.69 1.23
C SER A 287 16.04 9.83 0.50
N ILE A 288 16.50 8.83 -0.24
CA ILE A 288 15.68 7.91 -0.99
C ILE A 288 15.91 6.47 -0.56
N ARG A 289 14.93 5.62 -0.85
CA ARG A 289 14.94 4.18 -0.62
C ARG A 289 14.24 3.45 -1.78
N LEU A 290 14.75 2.30 -2.17
CA LEU A 290 14.09 1.39 -3.11
C LEU A 290 12.97 0.60 -2.43
N GLN A 291 11.86 0.42 -3.17
CA GLN A 291 10.77 -0.47 -2.78
C GLN A 291 10.98 -1.91 -3.28
N VAL A 292 12.04 -2.16 -4.04
CA VAL A 292 12.38 -3.44 -4.65
C VAL A 292 13.75 -3.86 -4.13
N GLU A 293 13.93 -5.15 -3.83
CA GLU A 293 15.21 -5.64 -3.34
C GLU A 293 16.30 -5.59 -4.44
N PRO A 294 17.56 -5.31 -4.08
CA PRO A 294 18.67 -5.25 -5.05
C PRO A 294 18.81 -6.53 -5.90
N ASN A 295 18.55 -7.71 -5.31
CA ASN A 295 18.59 -8.99 -6.02
C ASN A 295 17.54 -9.08 -7.14
N ASP A 296 16.35 -8.56 -6.92
CA ASP A 296 15.27 -8.55 -7.91
C ASP A 296 15.61 -7.60 -9.07
N VAL A 297 16.24 -6.45 -8.76
CA VAL A 297 16.76 -5.53 -9.79
C VAL A 297 17.81 -6.23 -10.65
N ARG A 298 18.73 -7.00 -10.04
CA ARG A 298 19.76 -7.76 -10.76
C ARG A 298 19.13 -8.85 -11.63
N LYS A 299 18.13 -9.58 -11.12
CA LYS A 299 17.39 -10.61 -11.88
C LYS A 299 16.70 -10.00 -13.10
N LEU A 300 15.97 -8.89 -12.91
CA LEU A 300 15.32 -8.14 -13.99
C LEU A 300 16.32 -7.77 -15.09
N ILE A 301 17.46 -7.19 -14.73
CA ILE A 301 18.46 -6.72 -15.71
C ILE A 301 19.05 -7.89 -16.51
N LYS A 302 19.26 -9.04 -15.87
CA LYS A 302 19.74 -10.25 -16.55
C LYS A 302 18.73 -10.73 -17.60
N GLU A 303 17.44 -10.75 -17.25
CA GLU A 303 16.33 -11.22 -18.09
C GLU A 303 15.91 -10.21 -19.17
N SER A 304 16.18 -8.92 -18.97
CA SER A 304 15.76 -7.85 -19.89
C SER A 304 16.64 -7.74 -21.15
N SER A 305 16.07 -7.17 -22.22
CA SER A 305 16.79 -6.84 -23.46
C SER A 305 17.56 -5.51 -23.32
N VAL A 306 18.59 -5.50 -22.49
CA VAL A 306 19.45 -4.33 -22.21
C VAL A 306 20.87 -4.51 -22.76
N PRO A 307 21.65 -3.42 -22.93
CA PRO A 307 23.04 -3.50 -23.38
C PRO A 307 23.88 -4.44 -22.50
N THR A 308 24.78 -5.21 -23.11
CA THR A 308 25.63 -6.20 -22.43
C THR A 308 26.44 -5.58 -21.28
N ALA A 309 26.88 -4.33 -21.44
CA ALA A 309 27.56 -3.58 -20.39
C ALA A 309 26.73 -3.46 -19.10
N LEU A 310 25.42 -3.25 -19.21
CA LEU A 310 24.53 -3.16 -18.05
C LEU A 310 24.33 -4.54 -17.40
N LYS A 311 24.23 -5.61 -18.21
CA LYS A 311 24.17 -6.98 -17.68
C LYS A 311 25.43 -7.35 -16.89
N HIS A 312 26.60 -6.97 -17.41
CA HIS A 312 27.87 -7.15 -16.74
C HIS A 312 27.94 -6.33 -15.45
N TRP A 313 27.49 -5.07 -15.49
CA TRP A 313 27.42 -4.21 -14.30
C TRP A 313 26.57 -4.85 -13.20
N ALA A 314 25.41 -5.42 -13.53
CA ALA A 314 24.54 -6.12 -12.58
C ALA A 314 25.11 -7.45 -12.05
N GLN A 315 26.18 -7.98 -12.64
CA GLN A 315 26.86 -9.21 -12.17
C GLN A 315 28.07 -8.91 -11.30
N CYS A 316 28.71 -7.75 -11.50
CA CYS A 316 29.84 -7.32 -10.68
C CYS A 316 29.37 -6.64 -9.40
N SER A 317 29.98 -6.99 -8.27
CA SER A 317 29.84 -6.27 -7.00
C SER A 317 30.72 -5.00 -6.96
N ASP A 318 31.73 -4.94 -7.83
CA ASP A 318 32.74 -3.87 -7.83
C ASP A 318 32.64 -3.01 -9.08
N PHE A 319 32.07 -1.81 -8.95
CA PHE A 319 32.17 -0.71 -9.93
C PHE A 319 32.08 0.68 -9.30
#